data_AF-A0A814AXL1-F1
#
_entry.id   AF-A0A814AXL1-F1
#
_cell.length_a   1.000
_cell.length_b   1.000
_cell.length_c   1.000
_cell.angle_alpha   90.00
_cell.angle_beta   90.00
_cell.angle_gamma   90.00
#
_symmetry.space_group_name_H-M   'P 1'
#
loop_
_entity.id
_entity.type
_entity.pdbx_description
1 polymer ?
#
loop_
_entity_poly.entity_id
_entity_poly.type
_entity_poly.pdbx_seq_one_letter_code
_entity_poly.pdbx_strand_id
1 'polypeptide(L)'
;MIRYDKILFSFWYDDVSGLTVIPVNKWSHVTLIYDLITNKKFIYLNGSLEHAQHSNGSLSADCVNLTIGCRKMGKGAAYDKFFTGYINQMLYNSRVKNASEILNDATLVTYHRFLSNASLIDSGPNCINGSWGGGAVSIPSGIVNQAIDFPTNGSYFQLSGLVLLGTSSWPLSLSLWFKINSLTETSSIVYLSNAIQCMEMITLLYNGTIQIQIFNGTMNNIILGPVMHIGIWNHIIYTFSTVHGMKLYVNGSLYRSIMTTYSTNDSPVTLTFGNSLFNTSCGYLNQQFYGSIDEVRLYSRELNATDIVQLYTYP
;
A
#
# COMPACT_ATOMS: atom_id res chain seq x y z
N MET A 1 -17.63 18.80 4.28
CA MET A 1 -18.62 19.26 3.28
C MET A 1 -17.87 19.53 1.98
N ILE A 2 -18.51 19.47 0.80
CA ILE A 2 -17.90 19.89 -0.48
C ILE A 2 -18.61 21.16 -0.94
N ARG A 3 -17.85 22.20 -1.31
CA ARG A 3 -18.39 23.47 -1.83
C ARG A 3 -17.49 23.94 -2.97
N TYR A 4 -18.08 24.26 -4.13
CA TYR A 4 -17.31 24.56 -5.36
C TYR A 4 -16.26 23.47 -5.66
N ASP A 5 -16.66 22.21 -5.49
CA ASP A 5 -15.84 21.01 -5.70
C ASP A 5 -14.59 20.91 -4.82
N LYS A 6 -14.46 21.70 -3.76
CA LYS A 6 -13.36 21.61 -2.77
C LYS A 6 -13.85 21.08 -1.43
N ILE A 7 -12.96 20.40 -0.70
CA ILE A 7 -13.23 20.02 0.69
C ILE A 7 -13.37 21.27 1.55
N LEU A 8 -14.34 21.22 2.45
CA LEU A 8 -14.62 22.24 3.43
C LEU A 8 -14.70 21.61 4.83
N PHE A 9 -13.93 22.19 5.75
CA PHE A 9 -13.99 21.91 7.18
C PHE A 9 -14.56 23.11 7.92
N SER A 10 -15.79 22.97 8.41
CA SER A 10 -16.62 24.07 8.88
C SER A 10 -16.90 23.98 10.37
N PHE A 11 -16.65 25.08 11.08
CA PHE A 11 -17.29 25.42 12.34
C PHE A 11 -18.22 26.63 12.15
N TRP A 12 -19.02 26.96 13.17
CA TRP A 12 -19.93 28.10 13.13
C TRP A 12 -19.18 29.41 12.86
N TYR A 13 -19.46 30.07 11.72
CA TYR A 13 -18.74 31.25 11.19
C TYR A 13 -17.21 31.09 11.03
N ASP A 14 -16.74 29.85 10.93
CA ASP A 14 -15.31 29.57 10.88
C ASP A 14 -15.05 28.38 9.94
N ASP A 15 -15.29 28.66 8.65
CA ASP A 15 -15.10 27.75 7.53
C ASP A 15 -13.62 27.76 7.06
N VAL A 16 -13.04 26.59 6.81
CA VAL A 16 -11.76 26.44 6.11
C VAL A 16 -11.98 25.61 4.87
N SER A 17 -11.45 26.04 3.73
CA SER A 17 -11.54 25.32 2.46
C SER A 17 -10.17 24.78 2.05
N GLY A 18 -10.15 23.56 1.51
CA GLY A 18 -8.99 23.02 0.81
C GLY A 18 -8.68 23.81 -0.46
N LEU A 19 -7.53 23.52 -1.07
CA LEU A 19 -7.04 24.27 -2.23
C LEU A 19 -7.43 23.57 -3.54
N THR A 20 -7.40 22.25 -3.53
CA THR A 20 -7.59 21.38 -4.68
C THR A 20 -9.07 21.05 -4.94
N VAL A 21 -9.46 21.11 -6.21
CA VAL A 21 -10.76 20.60 -6.69
C VAL A 21 -10.71 19.08 -6.72
N ILE A 22 -11.70 18.43 -6.10
CA ILE A 22 -11.78 16.98 -6.02
C ILE A 22 -12.24 16.45 -7.38
N PRO A 23 -11.53 15.49 -7.98
CA PRO A 23 -11.95 14.89 -9.24
C PRO A 23 -13.26 14.10 -9.09
N VAL A 24 -14.19 14.32 -10.01
CA VAL A 24 -15.42 13.52 -10.12
C VAL A 24 -15.08 12.09 -10.54
N ASN A 25 -15.83 11.11 -10.01
CA ASN A 25 -15.68 9.67 -10.29
C ASN A 25 -14.29 9.11 -9.98
N LYS A 26 -13.56 9.73 -9.05
CA LYS A 26 -12.31 9.18 -8.49
C LYS A 26 -12.37 9.21 -6.97
N TRP A 27 -11.84 8.16 -6.36
CA TRP A 27 -11.67 8.14 -4.91
C TRP A 27 -10.67 9.22 -4.48
N SER A 28 -10.94 9.85 -3.34
CA SER A 28 -10.03 10.78 -2.68
C SER A 28 -10.05 10.50 -1.19
N HIS A 29 -8.87 10.39 -0.59
CA HIS A 29 -8.74 10.28 0.86
C HIS A 29 -8.74 11.67 1.47
N VAL A 30 -9.59 11.90 2.46
CA VAL A 30 -9.75 13.21 3.10
C VAL A 30 -9.57 13.05 4.60
N THR A 31 -8.69 13.85 5.18
CA THR A 31 -8.53 13.91 6.63
C THR A 31 -8.75 15.34 7.11
N LEU A 32 -9.65 15.48 8.08
CA LEU A 32 -9.93 16.74 8.76
C LEU A 32 -9.44 16.61 10.19
N ILE A 33 -8.57 17.52 10.61
CA ILE A 33 -7.99 17.50 11.95
C ILE A 33 -8.26 18.83 12.61
N TYR A 34 -8.81 18.78 13.82
CA TYR A 34 -8.85 19.91 14.71
C TYR A 34 -8.00 19.61 15.93
N ASP A 35 -6.92 20.38 16.09
CA ASP A 35 -6.06 20.33 17.25
C ASP A 35 -6.53 21.37 18.28
N LEU A 36 -7.07 20.88 19.39
CA LEU A 36 -7.58 21.69 20.51
C LEU A 36 -6.46 22.45 21.23
N ILE A 37 -5.23 21.92 21.27
CA ILE A 37 -4.12 22.52 22.01
C ILE A 37 -3.60 23.73 21.27
N THR A 38 -3.37 23.58 19.95
CA THR A 38 -2.89 24.69 19.11
C THR A 38 -4.01 25.54 18.51
N ASN A 39 -5.27 25.12 18.71
CA ASN A 39 -6.47 25.74 18.16
C ASN A 39 -6.37 25.89 16.63
N LYS A 40 -5.99 24.81 15.94
CA LYS A 40 -5.78 24.79 14.49
C LYS A 40 -6.61 23.71 13.80
N LYS A 41 -7.13 24.05 12.63
CA LYS A 41 -7.77 23.14 11.69
C LYS A 41 -6.81 22.81 10.55
N PHE A 42 -6.77 21.55 10.18
CA PHE A 42 -5.99 21.06 9.04
C PHE A 42 -6.90 20.27 8.10
N ILE A 43 -6.70 20.49 6.81
CA ILE A 43 -7.31 19.70 5.75
C ILE A 43 -6.17 18.99 5.03
N TYR A 44 -6.27 17.67 4.93
CA TYR A 44 -5.40 16.86 4.11
C TYR A 44 -6.21 16.21 2.99
N LEU A 45 -5.62 16.15 1.80
CA LEU A 45 -6.15 15.44 0.64
C LEU A 45 -5.10 14.46 0.14
N ASN A 46 -5.47 13.18 -0.01
CA ASN A 46 -4.59 12.10 -0.46
C ASN A 46 -3.26 12.03 0.32
N GLY A 47 -3.32 12.29 1.63
CA GLY A 47 -2.17 12.25 2.53
C GLY A 47 -1.34 13.53 2.59
N SER A 48 -1.60 14.50 1.70
CA SER A 48 -0.87 15.77 1.63
C SER A 48 -1.64 16.90 2.31
N LEU A 49 -0.93 17.79 3.02
CA LEU A 49 -1.54 18.95 3.66
C LEU A 49 -2.02 19.95 2.59
N GLU A 50 -3.31 20.28 2.61
CA GLU A 50 -3.93 21.27 1.72
C GLU A 50 -4.02 22.64 2.38
N HIS A 51 -4.44 22.70 3.65
CA HIS A 51 -4.65 23.95 4.36
C HIS A 51 -4.47 23.74 5.86
N ALA A 52 -3.84 24.71 6.53
CA ALA A 52 -3.83 24.84 7.99
C ALA A 52 -4.28 26.25 8.40
N GLN A 53 -5.25 26.37 9.31
CA GLN A 53 -5.76 27.66 9.77
C GLN A 53 -5.99 27.64 11.27
N HIS A 54 -5.74 28.77 11.95
CA HIS A 54 -6.25 28.95 13.30
C HIS A 54 -7.78 28.95 13.30
N SER A 55 -8.37 28.28 14.29
CA SER A 55 -9.80 28.22 14.48
C SER A 55 -10.23 29.38 15.39
N ASN A 56 -11.24 30.13 14.96
CA ASN A 56 -11.91 31.12 15.82
C ASN A 56 -13.15 30.53 16.49
N GLY A 57 -13.60 29.36 16.03
CA GLY A 57 -14.67 28.58 16.64
C GLY A 57 -14.16 27.49 17.57
N SER A 58 -14.96 27.13 18.57
CA SER A 58 -14.74 25.99 19.46
C SER A 58 -15.57 24.77 19.01
N LEU A 59 -15.02 23.57 19.16
CA LEU A 59 -15.80 22.34 19.07
C LEU A 59 -16.76 22.27 20.27
N SER A 60 -18.05 22.02 20.03
CA SER A 60 -19.02 21.82 21.14
C SER A 60 -18.62 20.60 21.96
N ALA A 61 -18.71 20.73 23.29
CA ALA A 61 -18.45 19.65 24.24
C ALA A 61 -19.68 18.77 24.52
N ASP A 62 -20.79 19.00 23.80
CA ASP A 62 -22.05 18.29 24.01
C ASP A 62 -22.08 16.95 23.26
N CYS A 63 -22.78 15.97 23.84
CA CYS A 63 -23.13 14.74 23.13
C CYS A 63 -24.08 15.04 21.97
N VAL A 64 -23.58 14.97 20.75
CA VAL A 64 -24.34 15.25 19.52
C VAL A 64 -24.30 14.08 18.55
N ASN A 65 -25.35 13.95 17.73
CA ASN A 65 -25.37 12.96 16.65
C ASN A 65 -24.47 13.40 15.50
N LEU A 66 -23.54 12.55 15.09
CA LEU A 66 -22.78 12.73 13.86
C LEU A 66 -23.65 12.37 12.66
N THR A 67 -23.94 13.35 11.81
CA THR A 67 -24.71 13.15 10.57
C THR A 67 -23.75 13.02 9.39
N ILE A 68 -23.94 11.99 8.57
CA ILE A 68 -23.10 11.69 7.40
C ILE A 68 -23.98 11.70 6.15
N GLY A 69 -23.49 12.28 5.06
CA GLY A 69 -24.16 12.28 3.77
C GLY A 69 -25.24 13.36 3.60
N CYS A 70 -25.50 14.19 4.59
CA CYS A 70 -26.36 15.37 4.48
C CYS A 70 -26.01 16.41 5.55
N ARG A 71 -26.62 17.59 5.44
CA ARG A 71 -26.52 18.65 6.43
C ARG A 71 -27.75 18.66 7.33
N LYS A 72 -27.53 18.96 8.61
CA LYS A 72 -28.56 19.30 9.58
C LYS A 72 -28.10 20.49 10.41
N MET A 73 -28.79 21.63 10.30
CA MET A 73 -28.41 22.86 11.00
C MET A 73 -29.15 23.00 12.34
N GLY A 74 -28.67 22.29 13.37
CA GLY A 74 -29.19 22.40 14.73
C GLY A 74 -30.25 21.37 15.11
N LYS A 75 -30.65 21.39 16.39
CA LYS A 75 -31.60 20.44 16.97
C LYS A 75 -33.00 20.71 16.43
N GLY A 76 -33.63 19.68 15.83
CA GLY A 76 -34.98 19.77 15.26
C GLY A 76 -35.06 20.28 13.81
N ALA A 77 -33.95 20.71 13.20
CA ALA A 77 -33.94 21.10 11.78
C ALA A 77 -34.13 19.89 10.85
N ALA A 78 -34.74 20.14 9.69
CA ALA A 78 -34.82 19.17 8.60
C ALA A 78 -33.43 18.90 7.99
N TYR A 79 -33.26 17.72 7.41
CA TYR A 79 -32.06 17.37 6.65
C TYR A 79 -32.11 18.02 5.26
N ASP A 80 -31.00 18.60 4.83
CA ASP A 80 -30.85 19.17 3.49
C ASP A 80 -29.44 18.93 2.92
N LYS A 81 -29.20 19.36 1.68
CA LYS A 81 -27.88 19.28 1.01
C LYS A 81 -27.24 17.88 1.08
N PHE A 82 -27.91 16.93 0.46
CA PHE A 82 -27.50 15.53 0.40
C PHE A 82 -26.26 15.33 -0.47
N PHE A 83 -25.34 14.49 0.01
CA PHE A 83 -24.18 14.04 -0.74
C PHE A 83 -24.59 12.95 -1.73
N THR A 84 -24.22 13.12 -2.99
CA THR A 84 -24.43 12.13 -4.05
C THR A 84 -23.07 11.55 -4.43
N GLY A 85 -22.80 10.35 -3.95
CA GLY A 85 -21.53 9.65 -4.18
C GLY A 85 -21.35 8.51 -3.20
N TYR A 86 -20.12 7.99 -3.13
CA TYR A 86 -19.76 6.91 -2.22
C TYR A 86 -18.85 7.44 -1.11
N ILE A 87 -19.07 6.95 0.11
CA ILE A 87 -18.18 7.14 1.25
C ILE A 87 -17.78 5.73 1.70
N ASN A 88 -16.48 5.51 1.91
CA ASN A 88 -15.95 4.26 2.41
C ASN A 88 -14.88 4.54 3.48
N GLN A 89 -14.62 3.57 4.35
CA GLN A 89 -13.58 3.58 5.39
C GLN A 89 -13.57 4.86 6.25
N MET A 90 -14.72 5.18 6.83
CA MET A 90 -14.79 6.29 7.77
C MET A 90 -14.11 5.93 9.09
N LEU A 91 -13.10 6.72 9.46
CA LEU A 91 -12.42 6.63 10.73
C LEU A 91 -12.59 7.94 11.51
N TYR A 92 -12.94 7.82 12.79
CA TYR A 92 -12.87 8.91 13.76
C TYR A 92 -11.76 8.61 14.75
N ASN A 93 -10.92 9.61 15.04
CA ASN A 93 -9.84 9.49 16.02
C ASN A 93 -9.93 10.63 17.03
N SER A 94 -9.79 10.29 18.31
CA SER A 94 -9.79 11.26 19.42
C SER A 94 -8.44 11.95 19.61
N ARG A 95 -7.37 11.46 18.98
CA ARG A 95 -6.06 12.12 18.96
C ARG A 95 -5.74 12.75 17.61
N VAL A 96 -4.93 13.80 17.65
CA VAL A 96 -4.30 14.39 16.48
C VAL A 96 -3.32 13.38 15.87
N LYS A 97 -3.49 13.06 14.58
CA LYS A 97 -2.52 12.31 13.79
C LYS A 97 -1.49 13.27 13.18
N ASN A 98 -0.24 12.83 13.12
CA ASN A 98 0.80 13.60 12.43
C ASN A 98 0.76 13.37 10.90
N ALA A 99 1.50 14.17 10.13
CA ALA A 99 1.49 14.10 8.67
C ALA A 99 1.89 12.74 8.11
N SER A 100 2.85 12.04 8.73
CA SER A 100 3.29 10.71 8.29
C SER A 100 2.22 9.64 8.51
N GLU A 101 1.50 9.70 9.63
CA GLU A 101 0.37 8.80 9.89
C GLU A 101 -0.76 8.99 8.87
N ILE A 102 -1.08 10.25 8.55
CA ILE A 102 -2.12 10.59 7.57
C ILE A 102 -1.70 10.15 6.16
N LEU A 103 -0.42 10.34 5.81
CA LEU A 103 0.12 9.87 4.54
C LEU A 103 0.04 8.34 4.46
N ASN A 104 0.33 7.62 5.53
CA ASN A 104 0.21 6.17 5.57
C ASN A 104 -1.25 5.71 5.47
N ASP A 105 -2.19 6.34 6.19
CA ASP A 105 -3.63 6.04 6.03
C ASP A 105 -4.08 6.21 4.57
N ALA A 106 -3.57 7.24 3.89
CA ALA A 106 -3.95 7.56 2.52
C ALA A 106 -3.32 6.65 1.45
N THR A 107 -2.16 6.05 1.74
CA THR A 107 -1.32 5.43 0.70
C THR A 107 -0.91 3.98 0.97
N LEU A 108 -1.16 3.45 2.18
CA LEU A 108 -1.02 2.02 2.44
C LEU A 108 -2.14 1.28 1.73
N VAL A 109 -1.78 0.43 0.76
CA VAL A 109 -2.72 -0.37 -0.02
C VAL A 109 -3.10 -1.62 0.75
N THR A 110 -2.12 -2.35 1.28
CA THR A 110 -2.35 -3.56 2.09
C THR A 110 -1.14 -3.86 2.95
N TYR A 111 -1.37 -4.52 4.08
CA TYR A 111 -0.37 -4.94 5.03
C TYR A 111 -0.66 -6.34 5.60
N HIS A 112 0.21 -7.30 5.33
CA HIS A 112 0.11 -8.66 5.86
C HIS A 112 1.23 -8.99 6.85
N ARG A 113 0.81 -9.27 8.08
CA ARG A 113 1.62 -9.65 9.25
C ARG A 113 1.66 -11.15 9.54
N PHE A 114 0.86 -11.92 8.81
CA PHE A 114 0.74 -13.38 8.94
C PHE A 114 0.44 -13.92 10.36
N LEU A 115 -0.36 -13.21 11.17
CA LEU A 115 -0.73 -13.58 12.55
C LEU A 115 -1.51 -14.92 12.66
N SER A 116 -1.47 -15.60 13.80
CA SER A 116 -1.84 -17.02 13.93
C SER A 116 -3.29 -17.35 13.63
N ASN A 117 -4.18 -16.40 13.90
CA ASN A 117 -5.62 -16.51 13.68
C ASN A 117 -6.12 -15.53 12.61
N ALA A 118 -5.19 -14.89 11.90
CA ALA A 118 -5.47 -13.80 10.97
C ALA A 118 -4.43 -13.75 9.84
N SER A 119 -3.86 -14.90 9.45
CA SER A 119 -2.66 -14.91 8.59
C SER A 119 -2.93 -14.36 7.19
N LEU A 120 -4.20 -14.41 6.76
CA LEU A 120 -4.65 -13.90 5.48
C LEU A 120 -5.32 -12.52 5.58
N ILE A 121 -5.52 -11.99 6.79
CA ILE A 121 -6.23 -10.73 6.98
C ILE A 121 -5.29 -9.57 6.67
N ASP A 122 -5.78 -8.63 5.87
CA ASP A 122 -5.13 -7.34 5.67
C ASP A 122 -5.22 -6.52 6.96
N SER A 123 -4.07 -6.24 7.56
CA SER A 123 -3.91 -5.37 8.73
C SER A 123 -3.90 -3.88 8.36
N GLY A 124 -3.94 -3.56 7.07
CA GLY A 124 -4.07 -2.23 6.50
C GLY A 124 -5.54 -1.80 6.35
N PRO A 125 -5.78 -0.64 5.72
CA PRO A 125 -7.11 -0.02 5.71
C PRO A 125 -8.08 -0.66 4.70
N ASN A 126 -7.59 -1.40 3.70
CA ASN A 126 -8.37 -1.75 2.51
C ASN A 126 -9.03 -3.12 2.51
N CYS A 127 -8.85 -3.91 3.57
CA CYS A 127 -9.40 -5.26 3.68
C CYS A 127 -9.05 -6.13 2.46
N ILE A 128 -7.86 -5.94 1.87
CA ILE A 128 -7.37 -6.76 0.75
C ILE A 128 -6.84 -8.06 1.32
N ASN A 129 -7.75 -8.89 1.82
CA ASN A 129 -7.41 -10.17 2.41
C ASN A 129 -6.77 -11.07 1.36
N GLY A 130 -5.74 -11.79 1.78
CA GLY A 130 -5.03 -12.71 0.91
C GLY A 130 -5.73 -14.06 0.79
N SER A 131 -5.30 -14.83 -0.19
CA SER A 131 -5.55 -16.26 -0.29
C SER A 131 -4.22 -17.00 -0.36
N TRP A 132 -4.21 -18.29 -0.03
CA TRP A 132 -3.01 -19.11 -0.16
C TRP A 132 -3.38 -20.50 -0.69
N GLY A 133 -2.39 -21.25 -1.13
CA GLY A 133 -2.61 -22.59 -1.65
C GLY A 133 -1.33 -23.38 -1.84
N GLY A 134 -1.49 -24.61 -2.33
CA GLY A 134 -0.39 -25.50 -2.72
C GLY A 134 0.59 -25.88 -1.62
N GLY A 135 0.15 -25.82 -0.36
CA GLY A 135 0.91 -26.20 0.83
C GLY A 135 1.55 -25.04 1.61
N ALA A 136 1.29 -23.79 1.21
CA ALA A 136 1.69 -22.62 2.00
C ALA A 136 1.10 -22.69 3.42
N VAL A 137 1.89 -22.31 4.41
CA VAL A 137 1.55 -22.48 5.83
C VAL A 137 2.10 -21.32 6.67
N SER A 138 1.45 -21.01 7.79
CA SER A 138 1.98 -20.03 8.76
C SER A 138 2.95 -20.72 9.71
N ILE A 139 4.07 -20.07 10.00
CA ILE A 139 5.12 -20.56 10.88
C ILE A 139 5.38 -19.57 12.03
N PRO A 140 5.73 -20.06 13.25
CA PRO A 140 5.96 -19.20 14.41
C PRO A 140 7.35 -18.54 14.45
N SER A 141 8.12 -18.62 13.36
CA SER A 141 9.48 -18.09 13.29
C SER A 141 9.61 -16.99 12.24
N GLY A 142 8.75 -15.97 12.33
CA GLY A 142 8.82 -14.78 11.47
C GLY A 142 9.90 -13.79 11.89
N ILE A 143 10.05 -12.70 11.14
CA ILE A 143 10.86 -11.56 11.59
C ILE A 143 10.14 -10.87 12.76
N VAL A 144 8.80 -10.87 12.74
CA VAL A 144 7.96 -10.43 13.86
C VAL A 144 6.88 -11.46 14.13
N ASN A 145 7.06 -12.23 15.20
CA ASN A 145 6.19 -13.35 15.56
C ASN A 145 6.13 -14.43 14.48
N GLN A 146 5.31 -14.26 13.45
CA GLN A 146 4.96 -15.31 12.49
C GLN A 146 5.22 -14.87 11.06
N ALA A 147 5.48 -15.84 10.20
CA ALA A 147 5.65 -15.64 8.77
C ALA A 147 4.81 -16.65 7.98
N ILE A 148 4.66 -16.40 6.69
CA ILE A 148 4.19 -17.42 5.75
C ILE A 148 5.38 -18.18 5.18
N ASP A 149 5.28 -19.49 5.09
CA ASP A 149 6.29 -20.39 4.52
C ASP A 149 5.76 -21.09 3.27
N PHE A 150 6.66 -21.35 2.33
CA PHE A 150 6.39 -22.00 1.06
C PHE A 150 7.18 -23.33 0.95
N PRO A 151 6.75 -24.39 1.65
CA PRO A 151 7.55 -25.61 1.82
C PRO A 151 7.46 -26.58 0.63
N THR A 152 6.40 -26.51 -0.17
CA THR A 152 6.12 -27.48 -1.24
C THR A 152 6.03 -26.81 -2.60
N ASN A 153 6.30 -27.60 -3.66
CA ASN A 153 6.11 -27.11 -5.02
C ASN A 153 4.63 -26.71 -5.22
N GLY A 154 4.40 -25.51 -5.73
CA GLY A 154 3.08 -24.93 -5.91
C GLY A 154 2.56 -24.14 -4.71
N SER A 155 3.34 -24.00 -3.62
CA SER A 155 2.96 -23.15 -2.48
C SER A 155 2.90 -21.68 -2.88
N TYR A 156 1.79 -21.00 -2.60
CA TYR A 156 1.64 -19.58 -2.91
C TYR A 156 0.78 -18.82 -1.91
N PHE A 157 0.93 -17.49 -1.94
CA PHE A 157 0.05 -16.51 -1.31
C PHE A 157 -0.33 -15.45 -2.33
N GLN A 158 -1.58 -14.99 -2.36
CA GLN A 158 -2.08 -14.09 -3.39
C GLN A 158 -2.82 -12.90 -2.80
N LEU A 159 -2.58 -11.74 -3.41
CA LEU A 159 -3.30 -10.49 -3.19
C LEU A 159 -3.93 -10.07 -4.51
N SER A 160 -5.26 -10.10 -4.60
CA SER A 160 -5.99 -9.85 -5.85
C SER A 160 -6.76 -8.53 -5.83
N GLY A 161 -7.14 -8.05 -7.02
CA GLY A 161 -7.93 -6.82 -7.14
C GLY A 161 -7.12 -5.52 -6.99
N LEU A 162 -5.81 -5.58 -7.22
CA LEU A 162 -4.91 -4.44 -7.06
C LEU A 162 -5.03 -3.49 -8.26
N VAL A 163 -6.00 -2.57 -8.20
CA VAL A 163 -6.31 -1.62 -9.29
C VAL A 163 -5.16 -0.65 -9.57
N LEU A 164 -4.60 -0.03 -8.51
CA LEU A 164 -3.53 0.98 -8.66
C LEU A 164 -2.24 0.37 -9.20
N LEU A 165 -1.87 -0.82 -8.73
CA LEU A 165 -0.73 -1.55 -9.27
C LEU A 165 -0.94 -1.94 -10.73
N GLY A 166 -2.19 -2.19 -11.14
CA GLY A 166 -2.58 -2.44 -12.52
C GLY A 166 -2.69 -1.20 -13.39
N THR A 167 -2.41 0.01 -12.88
CA THR A 167 -2.50 1.27 -13.63
C THR A 167 -1.11 1.72 -14.10
N SER A 168 -0.98 2.02 -15.39
CA SER A 168 0.29 2.44 -15.99
C SER A 168 0.83 3.70 -15.31
N SER A 169 2.14 3.75 -15.12
CA SER A 169 2.86 4.88 -14.50
C SER A 169 2.43 5.25 -13.08
N TRP A 170 1.59 4.45 -12.41
CA TRP A 170 1.24 4.69 -11.02
C TRP A 170 2.45 4.47 -10.09
N PRO A 171 2.77 5.39 -9.17
CA PRO A 171 3.88 5.21 -8.25
C PRO A 171 3.57 4.13 -7.22
N LEU A 172 4.56 3.32 -6.86
CA LEU A 172 4.34 2.20 -5.94
C LEU A 172 5.58 1.88 -5.10
N SER A 173 5.35 1.26 -3.95
CA SER A 173 6.41 0.61 -3.18
C SER A 173 5.93 -0.71 -2.62
N LEU A 174 6.71 -1.77 -2.79
CA LEU A 174 6.48 -3.08 -2.21
C LEU A 174 7.63 -3.37 -1.23
N SER A 175 7.29 -3.54 0.05
CA SER A 175 8.20 -3.92 1.13
C SER A 175 7.87 -5.32 1.60
N LEU A 176 8.88 -6.15 1.78
CA LEU A 176 8.73 -7.46 2.42
C LEU A 176 10.04 -7.91 3.06
N TRP A 177 9.91 -8.74 4.09
CA TRP A 177 11.00 -9.55 4.61
C TRP A 177 10.91 -10.94 4.00
N PHE A 178 12.05 -11.54 3.66
CA PHE A 178 12.08 -12.93 3.22
C PHE A 178 13.32 -13.66 3.74
N LYS A 179 13.20 -14.98 3.83
CA LYS A 179 14.27 -15.90 4.22
C LYS A 179 14.27 -17.08 3.27
N ILE A 180 15.44 -17.39 2.71
CA ILE A 180 15.61 -18.51 1.78
C ILE A 180 15.80 -19.79 2.60
N ASN A 181 15.02 -20.83 2.34
CA ASN A 181 15.19 -22.15 2.98
C ASN A 181 16.00 -23.10 2.08
N SER A 182 15.74 -23.08 0.77
CA SER A 182 16.55 -23.78 -0.22
C SER A 182 16.58 -23.02 -1.55
N LEU A 183 17.65 -23.23 -2.31
CA LEU A 183 17.84 -22.60 -3.62
C LEU A 183 18.61 -23.56 -4.54
N THR A 184 17.92 -24.07 -5.55
CA THR A 184 18.50 -25.00 -6.55
C THR A 184 18.35 -24.47 -7.97
N GLU A 185 17.35 -23.63 -8.21
CA GLU A 185 17.02 -23.04 -9.50
C GLU A 185 16.62 -21.58 -9.30
N THR A 186 16.49 -20.83 -10.40
CA THR A 186 15.92 -19.50 -10.35
C THR A 186 14.44 -19.59 -9.95
N SER A 187 14.05 -18.85 -8.91
CA SER A 187 12.73 -18.92 -8.29
C SER A 187 12.01 -17.58 -8.24
N SER A 188 10.68 -17.61 -8.35
CA SER A 188 9.81 -16.43 -8.22
C SER A 188 9.49 -16.13 -6.75
N ILE A 189 9.84 -14.93 -6.27
CA ILE A 189 9.42 -14.46 -4.94
C ILE A 189 8.10 -13.69 -5.06
N VAL A 190 8.01 -12.78 -6.04
CA VAL A 190 6.80 -11.99 -6.31
C VAL A 190 6.53 -11.96 -7.80
N TYR A 191 5.37 -12.44 -8.18
CA TYR A 191 4.87 -12.50 -9.55
C TYR A 191 3.59 -11.69 -9.69
N LEU A 192 3.56 -10.77 -10.66
CA LEU A 192 2.39 -9.99 -11.01
C LEU A 192 1.68 -10.63 -12.18
N SER A 193 0.37 -10.82 -12.09
CA SER A 193 -0.42 -11.34 -13.20
C SER A 193 -1.86 -10.85 -13.23
N ASN A 194 -2.48 -10.93 -14.41
CA ASN A 194 -3.92 -10.95 -14.61
C ASN A 194 -4.26 -11.89 -15.77
N ALA A 195 -5.42 -11.72 -16.40
CA ALA A 195 -5.86 -12.58 -17.49
C ALA A 195 -4.93 -12.55 -18.72
N ILE A 196 -4.20 -11.44 -18.95
CA ILE A 196 -3.41 -11.23 -20.18
C ILE A 196 -1.98 -10.70 -19.94
N GLN A 197 -1.71 -10.12 -18.78
CA GLN A 197 -0.42 -9.57 -18.39
C GLN A 197 0.22 -10.46 -17.32
N CYS A 198 1.51 -10.69 -17.45
CA CYS A 198 2.31 -11.40 -16.46
C CYS A 198 3.73 -10.86 -16.42
N MET A 199 4.30 -10.79 -15.22
CA MET A 199 5.65 -10.29 -15.02
C MET A 199 6.18 -10.74 -13.66
N GLU A 200 7.40 -11.29 -13.64
CA GLU A 200 8.12 -11.41 -12.37
C GLU A 200 8.43 -10.03 -11.84
N MET A 201 8.06 -9.69 -10.61
CA MET A 201 8.48 -8.43 -10.01
C MET A 201 9.79 -8.62 -9.24
N ILE A 202 9.89 -9.74 -8.53
CA ILE A 202 11.02 -10.07 -7.68
C ILE A 202 11.36 -11.54 -7.90
N THR A 203 12.58 -11.79 -8.37
CA THR A 203 13.11 -13.12 -8.68
C THR A 203 14.39 -13.34 -7.88
N LEU A 204 14.60 -14.57 -7.41
CA LEU A 204 15.85 -15.01 -6.83
C LEU A 204 16.55 -15.91 -7.84
N LEU A 205 17.69 -15.47 -8.37
CA LEU A 205 18.47 -16.26 -9.32
C LEU A 205 19.12 -17.46 -8.63
N TYR A 206 19.42 -18.53 -9.37
CA TYR A 206 20.03 -19.76 -8.85
C TYR A 206 21.32 -19.55 -8.04
N ASN A 207 22.04 -18.46 -8.26
CA ASN A 207 23.26 -18.10 -7.53
C ASN A 207 23.01 -17.24 -6.27
N GLY A 208 21.75 -17.01 -5.92
CA GLY A 208 21.30 -16.19 -4.78
C GLY A 208 21.15 -14.70 -5.09
N THR A 209 21.43 -14.25 -6.30
CA THR A 209 21.26 -12.83 -6.66
C THR A 209 19.78 -12.46 -6.66
N ILE A 210 19.39 -11.46 -5.88
CA ILE A 210 18.04 -10.90 -5.98
C ILE A 210 17.93 -10.08 -7.27
N GLN A 211 16.83 -10.22 -8.00
CA GLN A 211 16.54 -9.47 -9.20
C GLN A 211 15.17 -8.81 -9.02
N ILE A 212 15.08 -7.53 -9.36
CA ILE A 212 13.79 -6.87 -9.53
C ILE A 212 13.62 -6.41 -10.97
N GLN A 213 12.39 -6.38 -11.45
CA GLN A 213 12.12 -5.88 -12.79
C GLN A 213 10.75 -5.21 -12.92
N ILE A 214 10.65 -4.38 -13.96
CA ILE A 214 9.43 -3.66 -14.33
C ILE A 214 9.28 -3.62 -15.85
N PHE A 215 8.06 -3.81 -16.35
CA PHE A 215 7.76 -3.72 -17.78
C PHE A 215 7.45 -2.28 -18.16
N ASN A 216 8.11 -1.79 -19.21
CA ASN A 216 7.99 -0.40 -19.66
C ASN A 216 7.10 -0.22 -20.90
N GLY A 217 6.45 -1.28 -21.38
CA GLY A 217 5.64 -1.29 -22.60
C GLY A 217 6.36 -1.92 -23.80
N THR A 218 7.68 -2.10 -23.72
CA THR A 218 8.50 -2.72 -24.79
C THR A 218 9.35 -3.87 -24.27
N MET A 219 9.96 -3.70 -23.10
CA MET A 219 10.85 -4.68 -22.49
C MET A 219 10.79 -4.63 -20.96
N ASN A 220 11.32 -5.69 -20.34
CA ASN A 220 11.56 -5.72 -18.91
C ASN A 220 12.86 -4.96 -18.60
N ASN A 221 12.76 -3.94 -17.76
CA ASN A 221 13.91 -3.24 -17.20
C ASN A 221 14.26 -3.91 -15.88
N ILE A 222 15.55 -4.23 -15.68
CA ILE A 222 16.00 -5.12 -14.63
C ILE A 222 17.05 -4.41 -13.75
N ILE A 223 16.92 -4.57 -12.43
CA ILE A 223 18.01 -4.31 -11.47
C ILE A 223 18.44 -5.65 -10.88
N LEU A 224 19.72 -6.00 -11.08
CA LEU A 224 20.39 -7.07 -10.35
C LEU A 224 20.89 -6.51 -9.00
N GLY A 225 20.48 -7.17 -7.93
CA GLY A 225 20.82 -6.86 -6.54
C GLY A 225 22.05 -7.62 -6.03
N PRO A 226 22.27 -7.64 -4.71
CA PRO A 226 23.31 -8.45 -4.09
C PRO A 226 22.90 -9.93 -4.01
N VAL A 227 23.86 -10.79 -3.70
CA VAL A 227 23.63 -12.20 -3.37
C VAL A 227 23.05 -12.32 -1.97
N MET A 228 21.95 -13.06 -1.86
CA MET A 228 21.23 -13.35 -0.63
C MET A 228 21.55 -14.76 -0.18
N HIS A 229 21.77 -14.94 1.12
CA HIS A 229 22.20 -16.22 1.68
C HIS A 229 21.06 -17.00 2.32
N ILE A 230 21.15 -18.33 2.21
CA ILE A 230 20.22 -19.27 2.81
C ILE A 230 20.20 -19.09 4.33
N GLY A 231 19.01 -19.14 4.93
CA GLY A 231 18.81 -19.09 6.37
C GLY A 231 18.83 -17.68 6.98
N ILE A 232 19.01 -16.62 6.18
CA ILE A 232 19.09 -15.23 6.66
C ILE A 232 17.85 -14.45 6.23
N TRP A 233 17.23 -13.75 7.18
CA TRP A 233 16.17 -12.77 6.90
C TRP A 233 16.77 -11.54 6.23
N ASN A 234 16.23 -11.17 5.08
CA ASN A 234 16.58 -9.97 4.34
C ASN A 234 15.33 -9.13 4.11
N HIS A 235 15.49 -7.83 4.25
CA HIS A 235 14.46 -6.86 3.94
C HIS A 235 14.71 -6.27 2.56
N ILE A 236 13.69 -6.30 1.70
CA ILE A 236 13.76 -5.65 0.39
C ILE A 236 12.61 -4.68 0.23
N ILE A 237 12.93 -3.53 -0.36
CA ILE A 237 11.92 -2.60 -0.83
C ILE A 237 12.17 -2.33 -2.32
N TYR A 238 11.15 -2.65 -3.10
CA TYR A 238 11.01 -2.27 -4.50
C TYR A 238 10.23 -0.96 -4.54
N THR A 239 10.73 0.08 -5.22
CA THR A 239 9.95 1.30 -5.45
C THR A 239 9.94 1.68 -6.92
N PHE A 240 8.87 2.33 -7.36
CA PHE A 240 8.77 2.95 -8.68
C PHE A 240 8.04 4.31 -8.59
N SER A 241 8.54 5.31 -9.32
CA SER A 241 7.79 6.51 -9.68
C SER A 241 8.21 7.02 -11.04
N THR A 242 7.38 7.85 -11.67
CA THR A 242 7.71 8.53 -12.93
C THR A 242 8.85 9.54 -12.78
N VAL A 243 9.11 10.02 -11.56
CA VAL A 243 10.13 11.04 -11.28
C VAL A 243 11.50 10.41 -11.04
N HIS A 244 11.55 9.29 -10.31
CA HIS A 244 12.81 8.67 -9.88
C HIS A 244 13.07 7.27 -10.45
N GLY A 245 12.17 6.76 -11.29
CA GLY A 245 12.28 5.43 -11.88
C GLY A 245 12.15 4.31 -10.85
N MET A 246 12.73 3.16 -11.18
CA MET A 246 12.71 1.96 -10.34
C MET A 246 13.92 1.93 -9.40
N LYS A 247 13.72 1.57 -8.13
CA LYS A 247 14.78 1.43 -7.14
C LYS A 247 14.67 0.12 -6.37
N LEU A 248 15.84 -0.42 -6.03
CA LEU A 248 15.99 -1.52 -5.09
C LEU A 248 16.66 -1.01 -3.82
N TYR A 249 16.03 -1.23 -2.68
CA TYR A 249 16.61 -1.07 -1.37
C TYR A 249 16.76 -2.45 -0.71
N VAL A 250 17.88 -2.65 -0.02
CA VAL A 250 18.19 -3.87 0.71
C VAL A 250 18.60 -3.50 2.12
N ASN A 251 17.98 -4.13 3.12
CA ASN A 251 18.29 -3.97 4.54
C ASN A 251 18.38 -2.49 4.96
N GLY A 252 17.36 -1.72 4.59
CA GLY A 252 17.22 -0.30 4.95
C GLY A 252 18.05 0.70 4.13
N SER A 253 18.84 0.26 3.15
CA SER A 253 19.71 1.13 2.34
C SER A 253 19.44 1.03 0.84
N LEU A 254 19.61 2.15 0.11
CA LEU A 254 19.50 2.16 -1.35
C LEU A 254 20.62 1.31 -1.95
N TYR A 255 20.27 0.29 -2.73
CA TYR A 255 21.23 -0.53 -3.45
C TYR A 255 21.49 0.00 -4.86
N ARG A 256 20.42 0.21 -5.64
CA ARG A 256 20.51 0.67 -7.03
C ARG A 256 19.21 1.32 -7.50
N SER A 257 19.32 2.23 -8.46
CA SER A 257 18.20 2.87 -9.15
C SER A 257 18.43 2.91 -10.66
N ILE A 258 17.35 2.82 -11.45
CA ILE A 258 17.35 3.07 -12.89
C ILE A 258 16.16 3.94 -13.28
N MET A 259 16.37 4.83 -14.25
CA MET A 259 15.26 5.56 -14.87
C MET A 259 14.53 4.64 -15.85
N THR A 260 13.22 4.51 -15.68
CA THR A 260 12.35 3.69 -16.54
C THR A 260 10.90 4.17 -16.40
N THR A 261 10.03 3.72 -17.28
CA THR A 261 8.58 3.85 -17.16
C THR A 261 7.96 2.53 -16.70
N TYR A 262 6.68 2.59 -16.34
CA TYR A 262 5.86 1.43 -15.99
C TYR A 262 4.64 1.39 -16.90
N SER A 263 4.42 0.25 -17.54
CA SER A 263 3.28 0.02 -18.41
C SER A 263 2.53 -1.24 -17.98
N THR A 264 1.21 -1.14 -18.00
CA THR A 264 0.29 -2.25 -17.79
C THR A 264 -0.80 -2.20 -18.86
N ASN A 265 -1.77 -3.12 -18.76
CA ASN A 265 -3.00 -3.08 -19.52
C ASN A 265 -4.14 -2.31 -18.82
N ASP A 266 -3.82 -1.44 -17.86
CA ASP A 266 -4.78 -0.62 -17.08
C ASP A 266 -5.94 -1.44 -16.49
N SER A 267 -5.65 -2.65 -16.02
CA SER A 267 -6.61 -3.58 -15.44
C SER A 267 -6.15 -4.09 -14.07
N PRO A 268 -7.07 -4.43 -13.14
CA PRO A 268 -6.68 -4.98 -11.84
C PRO A 268 -5.75 -6.19 -11.98
N VAL A 269 -4.74 -6.26 -11.11
CA VAL A 269 -3.76 -7.36 -11.09
C VAL A 269 -3.78 -8.11 -9.77
N THR A 270 -3.15 -9.28 -9.79
CA THR A 270 -2.87 -10.11 -8.63
C THR A 270 -1.35 -10.17 -8.41
N LEU A 271 -0.92 -9.99 -7.17
CA LEU A 271 0.42 -10.36 -6.73
C LEU A 271 0.39 -11.77 -6.16
N THR A 272 1.22 -12.65 -6.70
CA THR A 272 1.46 -14.00 -6.20
C THR A 272 2.84 -14.05 -5.58
N PHE A 273 2.91 -14.51 -4.33
CA PHE A 273 4.14 -14.67 -3.57
C PHE A 273 4.51 -16.14 -3.48
N GLY A 274 5.80 -16.43 -3.58
CA GLY A 274 6.36 -17.78 -3.48
C GLY A 274 6.29 -18.61 -4.77
N ASN A 275 5.45 -18.23 -5.73
CA ASN A 275 5.29 -18.98 -6.98
C ASN A 275 4.87 -18.06 -8.13
N SER A 276 5.32 -18.37 -9.33
CA SER A 276 4.77 -17.82 -10.57
C SER A 276 3.71 -18.79 -11.09
N LEU A 277 2.43 -18.50 -10.84
CA LEU A 277 1.34 -19.37 -11.25
C LEU A 277 1.07 -19.26 -12.76
N PHE A 278 0.88 -20.42 -13.39
CA PHE A 278 0.66 -20.53 -14.82
C PHE A 278 -0.76 -20.10 -15.20
N ASN A 279 -0.84 -19.04 -16.00
CA ASN A 279 -2.00 -18.76 -16.83
C ASN A 279 -1.57 -18.96 -18.30
N THR A 280 -2.44 -19.53 -19.13
CA THR A 280 -2.15 -19.98 -20.50
C THR A 280 -1.61 -18.91 -21.44
N SER A 281 -1.73 -17.63 -21.07
CA SER A 281 -1.21 -16.48 -21.82
C SER A 281 0.24 -16.11 -21.49
N CYS A 282 0.82 -16.67 -20.45
CA CYS A 282 2.10 -16.26 -19.91
C CYS A 282 3.09 -17.42 -20.08
N GLY A 283 4.19 -17.17 -20.80
CA GLY A 283 5.15 -18.19 -21.25
C GLY A 283 5.94 -18.88 -20.14
N TYR A 284 7.28 -18.92 -20.27
CA TYR A 284 8.14 -19.57 -19.27
C TYR A 284 8.02 -18.90 -17.90
N LEU A 285 7.89 -19.74 -16.87
CA LEU A 285 7.77 -19.34 -15.47
C LEU A 285 9.02 -19.77 -14.71
N ASN A 286 9.41 -18.99 -13.70
CA ASN A 286 10.47 -19.44 -12.80
C ASN A 286 9.93 -20.53 -11.86
N GLN A 287 10.85 -21.17 -11.15
CA GLN A 287 10.46 -22.20 -10.19
C GLN A 287 9.86 -21.61 -8.91
N GLN A 288 9.32 -22.51 -8.11
CA GLN A 288 8.92 -22.26 -6.72
C GLN A 288 10.05 -21.61 -5.93
N PHE A 289 9.72 -20.56 -5.16
CA PHE A 289 10.56 -20.09 -4.08
C PHE A 289 10.31 -20.93 -2.83
N TYR A 290 11.38 -21.56 -2.33
CA TYR A 290 11.35 -22.32 -1.08
C TYR A 290 11.92 -21.47 0.05
N GLY A 291 11.03 -20.86 0.82
CA GLY A 291 11.42 -19.93 1.87
C GLY A 291 10.23 -19.38 2.62
N SER A 292 10.50 -18.42 3.49
CA SER A 292 9.49 -17.73 4.28
C SER A 292 9.43 -16.25 3.90
N ILE A 293 8.25 -15.64 3.97
CA ILE A 293 8.01 -14.21 3.75
C ILE A 293 7.26 -13.65 4.95
N ASP A 294 7.56 -12.40 5.31
CA ASP A 294 6.92 -11.71 6.41
C ASP A 294 6.75 -10.21 6.13
N GLU A 295 5.85 -9.57 6.88
CA GLU A 295 5.72 -8.11 6.99
C GLU A 295 5.54 -7.41 5.62
N VAL A 296 4.71 -8.03 4.76
CA VAL A 296 4.42 -7.59 3.38
C VAL A 296 3.57 -6.34 3.40
N ARG A 297 4.06 -5.26 2.78
CA ARG A 297 3.35 -3.98 2.66
C ARG A 297 3.42 -3.46 1.23
N LEU A 298 2.27 -3.06 0.69
CA LEU A 298 2.17 -2.39 -0.60
C LEU A 298 1.68 -0.97 -0.38
N TYR A 299 2.37 0.00 -1.00
CA TYR A 299 2.02 1.41 -0.96
C TYR A 299 1.71 1.93 -2.36
N SER A 300 0.74 2.84 -2.47
CA SER A 300 0.37 3.54 -3.70
C SER A 300 1.20 4.80 -3.94
N ARG A 301 2.43 4.83 -3.40
CA ARG A 301 3.40 5.91 -3.53
C ARG A 301 4.83 5.36 -3.54
N GLU A 302 5.77 6.18 -3.98
CA GLU A 302 7.19 5.96 -3.68
C GLU A 302 7.46 6.27 -2.20
N LEU A 303 8.10 5.34 -1.50
CA LEU A 303 8.62 5.55 -0.15
C LEU A 303 9.91 6.36 -0.19
N ASN A 304 10.09 7.26 0.77
CA ASN A 304 11.34 7.99 0.93
C ASN A 304 12.33 7.22 1.82
N ALA A 305 13.57 7.69 1.91
CA ALA A 305 14.62 7.05 2.70
C ALA A 305 14.24 6.89 4.19
N THR A 306 13.53 7.85 4.77
CA THR A 306 13.09 7.78 6.17
C THR A 306 12.05 6.68 6.37
N ASP A 307 11.06 6.56 5.49
CA ASP A 307 10.07 5.47 5.52
C ASP A 307 10.78 4.10 5.44
N ILE A 308 11.80 3.99 4.59
CA ILE A 308 12.55 2.76 4.33
C ILE A 308 13.34 2.32 5.56
N VAL A 309 14.05 3.24 6.22
CA VAL A 309 14.76 2.95 7.47
C VAL A 309 13.79 2.56 8.57
N GLN A 310 12.62 3.21 8.66
CA GLN A 310 11.59 2.86 9.64
C GLN A 310 11.09 1.42 9.46
N LEU A 311 10.75 1.02 8.24
CA LEU A 311 10.29 -0.34 7.94
C LEU A 311 11.36 -1.42 8.19
N TYR A 312 12.63 -1.07 8.03
CA TYR A 312 13.74 -1.98 8.33
C TYR A 312 14.00 -2.10 9.84
N THR A 313 13.97 -0.98 10.57
CA THR A 313 14.33 -0.93 11.99
C THR A 313 13.20 -1.47 12.87
N TYR A 314 11.95 -1.22 12.46
CA TYR A 314 10.74 -1.58 13.19
C TYR A 314 9.82 -2.39 12.26
N PRO A 315 10.18 -3.66 11.99
CA PRO A 315 9.38 -4.54 11.15
C PRO A 315 7.94 -4.70 11.66
#